data_AF-A0A5K0VES2-F1
#
_entry.id   AF-A0A5K0VES2-F1
#
_cell.length_a   1.000
_cell.length_b   1.000
_cell.length_c   1.000
_cell.angle_alpha   90.00
_cell.angle_beta   90.00
_cell.angle_gamma   90.00
#
_symmetry.space_group_name_H-M   'P 1'
#
loop_
_entity.id
_entity.type
_entity.pdbx_description
1 polymer ?
#
loop_
_entity_poly.entity_id
_entity_poly.type
_entity_poly.pdbx_seq_one_letter_code
_entity_poly.pdbx_strand_id
1 'polypeptide(L)'
;DVAVEGFCMSSCGLHDSAPLLPIAERFAYVWVANPESQCPGQCAWPFHQPLHRLQTRLLVAPNGDVGVDGMINIASKLLDIVTNPDQSGYFQGMATAPLEAMSACLISLHRPT
;
A
#
# COMPACT_ATOMS: atom_id res chain seq x y z
N ASP A 1 8.05 15.35 5.51
CA ASP A 1 7.63 14.00 5.14
C ASP A 1 8.23 13.01 6.13
N VAL A 2 7.51 11.96 6.52
CA VAL A 2 7.99 10.97 7.48
C VAL A 2 8.31 9.70 6.71
N ALA A 3 9.59 9.34 6.70
CA ALA A 3 10.04 8.08 6.13
C ALA A 3 9.67 6.94 7.08
N VAL A 4 9.02 5.92 6.53
CA VAL A 4 8.69 4.70 7.27
C VAL A 4 9.53 3.56 6.72
N GLU A 5 10.08 2.77 7.63
CA GLU A 5 10.95 1.65 7.28
C GLU A 5 10.18 0.63 6.42
N GLY A 6 10.82 0.14 5.35
CA GLY A 6 10.22 -0.80 4.41
C GLY A 6 9.33 -0.17 3.32
N PHE A 7 9.03 1.13 3.41
CA PHE A 7 8.41 1.86 2.30
C PHE A 7 9.30 1.74 1.05
N CYS A 8 8.70 1.50 -0.12
CA CYS A 8 9.39 1.37 -1.42
C CYS A 8 10.17 0.06 -1.68
N MET A 9 10.16 -0.92 -0.78
CA MET A 9 10.75 -2.24 -1.06
C MET A 9 9.73 -3.20 -1.68
N SER A 10 8.57 -3.36 -1.02
CA SER A 10 7.52 -4.29 -1.44
C SER A 10 6.10 -3.71 -1.31
N SER A 11 5.96 -2.58 -0.62
CA SER A 11 4.66 -1.93 -0.43
C SER A 11 4.77 -0.42 -0.44
N CYS A 12 3.65 0.21 -0.74
CA CYS A 12 3.46 1.66 -0.79
C CYS A 12 2.65 2.16 0.42
N GLY A 13 2.77 1.44 1.54
CA GLY A 13 2.15 1.72 2.82
C GLY A 13 2.23 0.51 3.74
N LEU A 14 1.86 0.70 5.00
CA LEU A 14 1.69 -0.38 5.95
C LEU A 14 0.41 -0.20 6.76
N HIS A 15 -0.02 -1.26 7.41
CA HIS A 15 -0.96 -1.17 8.52
C HIS A 15 -0.40 -1.97 9.68
N ASP A 16 -0.78 -1.57 10.89
CA ASP A 16 -0.41 -2.25 12.12
C ASP A 16 -1.43 -1.91 13.21
N SER A 17 -1.26 -2.50 14.38
CA SER A 17 -2.12 -2.27 15.54
C SER A 17 -1.32 -2.00 16.79
N ALA A 18 -1.87 -1.17 17.66
CA ALA A 18 -1.28 -0.85 18.95
C ALA A 18 -2.31 -1.01 20.07
N PRO A 19 -1.87 -1.34 21.30
CA PRO A 19 -2.77 -1.46 22.44
C PRO A 19 -3.34 -0.08 22.83
N LEU A 20 -4.66 -0.03 23.01
CA LEU A 20 -5.36 1.04 23.70
C LEU A 20 -5.24 0.82 25.21
N LEU A 21 -4.29 1.53 25.82
CA LEU A 21 -4.18 1.56 27.28
C LEU A 21 -5.15 2.60 27.86
N PRO A 22 -5.82 2.32 28.99
CA PRO A 22 -5.66 1.15 29.86
C PRO A 22 -6.61 -0.03 29.54
N ILE A 23 -7.46 0.08 28.52
CA ILE A 23 -8.61 -0.82 28.29
C ILE A 23 -8.26 -2.17 27.65
N ALA A 24 -6.98 -2.48 27.41
CA ALA A 24 -6.49 -3.73 26.83
C ALA A 24 -7.09 -4.12 25.46
N GLU A 25 -7.80 -3.19 24.81
CA GLU A 25 -8.21 -3.29 23.41
C GLU A 25 -7.04 -2.91 22.49
N ARG A 26 -7.17 -3.18 21.20
CA ARG A 26 -6.22 -2.73 20.17
C ARG A 26 -6.92 -1.77 19.22
N PHE A 27 -6.16 -0.80 18.72
CA PHE A 27 -6.59 0.01 17.59
C PHE A 27 -5.69 -0.28 16.41
N ALA A 28 -6.29 -0.39 15.23
CA ALA A 28 -5.58 -0.57 13.98
C ALA A 28 -5.37 0.80 13.33
N TYR A 29 -4.20 1.01 12.74
CA TYR A 29 -3.86 2.22 12.00
C TYR A 29 -3.19 1.88 10.66
N VAL A 30 -3.40 2.74 9.67
CA VAL A 30 -2.67 2.69 8.40
C VAL A 30 -1.63 3.79 8.37
N TRP A 31 -0.49 3.51 7.75
CA TRP A 31 0.50 4.52 7.42
C TRP A 31 0.77 4.50 5.92
N VAL A 32 0.59 5.64 5.27
CA VAL A 32 0.92 5.85 3.86
C VAL A 32 1.79 7.08 3.76
N ALA A 33 2.91 6.95 3.06
CA ALA A 33 3.83 8.03 2.78
C ALA A 33 3.49 8.68 1.44
N ASN A 34 3.96 9.92 1.22
CA ASN A 34 3.75 10.59 -0.05
C ASN A 34 4.51 9.83 -1.16
N PRO A 35 3.80 9.29 -2.17
CA PRO A 35 4.43 8.46 -3.19
C PRO A 35 5.32 9.28 -4.13
N GLU A 36 5.09 10.58 -4.29
CA GLU A 36 5.92 11.47 -5.12
C GLU A 36 7.31 11.69 -4.51
N SER A 37 7.42 11.84 -3.19
CA SER A 37 8.68 12.13 -2.52
C SER A 37 9.53 10.89 -2.21
N GLN A 38 8.92 9.75 -1.88
CA GLN A 38 9.68 8.59 -1.37
C GLN A 38 9.98 7.52 -2.43
N CYS A 39 9.04 7.20 -3.32
CA CYS A 39 9.27 6.27 -4.43
C CYS A 39 8.31 6.51 -5.60
N PRO A 40 8.51 7.61 -6.33
CA PRO A 40 7.60 8.02 -7.40
C PRO A 40 7.49 6.95 -8.49
N GLY A 41 8.60 6.32 -8.88
CA GLY A 41 8.60 5.24 -9.87
C GLY A 41 8.09 3.87 -9.41
N GLN A 42 7.53 3.75 -8.21
CA GLN A 42 6.91 2.51 -7.74
C GLN A 42 5.50 2.76 -7.19
N CYS A 43 5.31 3.83 -6.43
CA CYS A 43 4.08 4.09 -5.69
C CYS A 43 3.19 5.19 -6.31
N ALA A 44 3.69 5.96 -7.28
CA ALA A 44 2.91 6.97 -7.99
C ALA A 44 2.50 6.54 -9.41
N TRP A 45 2.61 5.25 -9.73
CA TRP A 45 2.08 4.74 -11.00
C TRP A 45 0.53 4.86 -11.03
N PRO A 46 -0.10 5.26 -12.14
CA PRO A 46 0.44 5.49 -13.49
C PRO A 46 0.89 6.94 -13.79
N PHE A 47 1.02 7.78 -12.76
CA PHE A 47 1.30 9.21 -12.89
C PHE A 47 2.80 9.55 -12.88
N HIS A 48 3.67 8.58 -12.60
CA HIS A 48 5.12 8.73 -12.67
C HIS A 48 5.81 7.55 -13.37
N GLN A 49 6.95 7.82 -14.02
CA GLN A 49 7.74 6.82 -14.73
C GLN A 49 8.17 5.67 -13.81
N PRO A 50 7.78 4.42 -14.11
CA PRO A 50 8.19 3.29 -13.32
C PRO A 50 9.68 2.96 -13.47
N LEU A 51 10.34 2.55 -12.39
CA LEU A 51 11.78 2.28 -12.36
C LEU A 51 12.21 1.10 -13.25
N HIS A 52 11.37 0.06 -13.35
CA HIS A 52 11.73 -1.21 -14.00
C HIS A 52 10.91 -1.52 -15.28
N ARG A 53 10.02 -0.62 -15.71
CA ARG A 53 9.20 -0.84 -16.93
C ARG A 53 9.55 0.16 -18.02
N LEU A 54 10.23 -0.34 -19.05
CA LEU A 54 10.75 0.44 -20.18
C LEU A 54 9.66 1.03 -21.10
N GLN A 55 8.42 0.52 -21.05
CA GLN A 55 7.34 0.91 -21.96
C GLN A 55 5.98 0.97 -21.26
N THR A 56 5.70 2.05 -20.54
CA THR A 56 4.32 2.35 -20.11
C THR A 56 4.00 3.80 -20.43
N ARG A 57 2.83 4.05 -21.01
CA ARG A 57 2.32 5.39 -21.24
C ARG A 57 1.92 5.98 -19.89
N LEU A 58 2.56 7.07 -19.49
CA LEU A 58 2.19 7.79 -18.27
C LEU A 58 0.86 8.49 -18.45
N LEU A 59 0.05 8.44 -17.40
CA LEU A 59 -1.14 9.26 -17.30
C LEU A 59 -0.77 10.59 -16.66
N VAL A 60 -1.49 11.64 -17.03
CA VAL A 60 -1.40 12.93 -16.35
C VAL A 60 -2.27 12.83 -15.09
N ALA A 61 -1.73 13.27 -13.95
CA ALA A 61 -2.46 13.38 -12.69
C ALA A 61 -3.70 14.26 -12.91
N PRO A 62 -4.94 13.74 -12.76
CA PRO A 62 -6.16 14.52 -12.98
C PRO A 62 -6.25 15.82 -12.18
N ASN A 63 -5.74 15.83 -10.95
CA ASN A 63 -5.72 17.00 -10.08
C ASN A 63 -4.42 17.84 -10.23
N GLY A 64 -3.51 17.43 -11.12
CA GLY A 64 -2.22 18.08 -11.34
C GLY A 64 -1.16 17.79 -10.28
N ASP A 65 -1.48 16.99 -9.26
CA ASP A 65 -0.58 16.61 -8.16
C ASP A 65 -0.36 15.09 -8.18
N VAL A 66 0.87 14.68 -8.51
CA VAL A 66 1.25 13.27 -8.65
C VAL A 66 1.23 12.56 -7.30
N GLY A 67 1.58 13.25 -6.22
CA GLY A 67 1.54 12.70 -4.86
C GLY A 67 0.13 12.34 -4.44
N VAL A 68 -0.81 13.28 -4.56
CA VAL A 68 -2.22 13.10 -4.18
C VAL A 68 -2.90 12.05 -5.05
N ASP A 69 -2.77 12.14 -6.36
CA ASP A 69 -3.40 11.18 -7.27
C ASP A 69 -2.72 9.80 -7.19
N GLY A 70 -1.44 9.75 -6.82
CA GLY A 70 -0.69 8.53 -6.55
C GLY A 70 -1.01 7.85 -5.21
N MET A 71 -1.71 8.53 -4.27
CA MET A 71 -2.09 7.97 -2.97
C MET A 71 -3.23 6.93 -3.02
N ILE A 72 -3.47 6.28 -4.17
CA ILE A 72 -4.37 5.12 -4.30
C ILE A 72 -4.05 4.00 -3.30
N ASN A 73 -2.80 3.94 -2.84
CA ASN A 73 -2.33 3.01 -1.82
C ASN A 73 -3.08 3.14 -0.48
N ILE A 74 -3.69 4.30 -0.17
CA ILE A 74 -4.57 4.46 1.00
C ILE A 74 -5.74 3.49 0.92
N ALA A 75 -6.43 3.43 -0.22
CA ALA A 75 -7.56 2.51 -0.40
C ALA A 75 -7.12 1.05 -0.27
N SER A 76 -5.93 0.72 -0.77
CA SER A 76 -5.35 -0.62 -0.64
C SER A 76 -5.09 -0.98 0.82
N LYS A 77 -4.46 -0.08 1.59
CA LYS A 77 -4.15 -0.32 3.00
C LYS A 77 -5.38 -0.32 3.90
N LEU A 78 -6.39 0.48 3.55
CA LEU A 78 -7.69 0.43 4.22
C LEU A 78 -8.41 -0.91 3.99
N LEU A 79 -8.28 -1.51 2.81
CA LEU A 79 -8.85 -2.84 2.59
C LEU A 79 -8.09 -3.91 3.39
N ASP A 80 -6.76 -3.86 3.36
CA ASP A 80 -5.91 -4.81 4.09
C ASP A 80 -6.23 -4.75 5.60
N ILE A 81 -6.26 -3.56 6.21
CA ILE A 81 -6.51 -3.39 7.65
C ILE A 81 -7.92 -3.81 8.07
N VAL A 82 -8.94 -3.64 7.21
CA VAL A 82 -10.30 -4.09 7.53
C VAL A 82 -10.37 -5.61 7.60
N THR A 83 -9.60 -6.31 6.75
CA THR A 83 -9.57 -7.77 6.71
C THR A 83 -8.58 -8.39 7.68
N ASN A 84 -7.52 -7.66 8.06
CA ASN A 84 -6.40 -8.15 8.86
C ASN A 84 -5.88 -7.11 9.87
N PRO A 85 -6.72 -6.55 10.76
CA PRO A 85 -6.38 -5.37 11.57
C PRO A 85 -5.20 -5.58 12.53
N ASP A 86 -5.10 -6.78 13.11
CA ASP A 86 -4.07 -7.14 14.10
C ASP A 86 -3.04 -8.14 13.54
N GLN A 87 -2.88 -8.19 12.21
CA GLN A 87 -1.98 -9.14 11.52
C GLN A 87 -2.27 -10.63 11.82
N SER A 88 -3.51 -10.92 12.27
CA SER A 88 -3.99 -12.27 12.64
C SER A 88 -5.41 -12.56 12.10
N GLY A 89 -5.92 -11.72 11.22
CA GLY A 89 -7.21 -11.87 10.55
C GLY A 89 -7.12 -12.66 9.24
N TYR A 90 -7.69 -12.12 8.17
CA TYR A 90 -7.77 -12.79 6.87
C TYR A 90 -6.59 -12.43 5.95
N PHE A 91 -5.71 -13.40 5.72
CA PHE A 91 -4.61 -13.31 4.77
C PHE A 91 -4.24 -14.69 4.22
N GLN A 92 -3.46 -14.74 3.14
CA GLN A 92 -2.89 -15.98 2.60
C GLN A 92 -1.37 -16.05 2.83
N GLY A 93 -0.83 -17.25 3.00
CA GLY A 93 0.62 -17.46 3.19
C GLY A 93 1.08 -17.40 4.64
N MET A 94 2.37 -17.09 4.86
CA MET A 94 2.95 -16.98 6.20
C MET A 94 2.64 -15.60 6.79
N ALA A 95 2.38 -15.52 8.10
CA ALA A 95 2.10 -14.25 8.78
C ALA A 95 3.25 -13.22 8.69
N THR A 96 4.48 -13.67 8.48
CA THR A 96 5.66 -12.79 8.28
C THR A 96 5.76 -12.22 6.87
N ALA A 97 4.98 -12.72 5.92
CA ALA A 97 4.89 -12.25 4.55
C ALA A 97 3.46 -12.50 3.99
N PRO A 98 2.44 -11.86 4.58
CA PRO A 98 1.04 -12.17 4.26
C PRO A 98 0.65 -11.59 2.91
N LEU A 99 -0.09 -12.37 2.13
CA LEU A 99 -0.81 -11.89 0.96
C LEU A 99 -2.22 -11.47 1.40
N GLU A 100 -2.41 -10.16 1.52
CA GLU A 100 -3.64 -9.54 2.02
C GLU A 100 -4.64 -9.26 0.89
N ALA A 101 -5.87 -8.89 1.25
CA ALA A 101 -7.01 -8.83 0.34
C ALA A 101 -6.73 -8.04 -0.95
N MET A 102 -6.16 -6.84 -0.86
CA MET A 102 -5.91 -6.05 -2.07
C MET A 102 -4.83 -6.67 -2.95
N SER A 103 -3.75 -7.11 -2.32
CA SER A 103 -2.62 -7.72 -3.02
C SER A 103 -3.03 -9.04 -3.70
N ALA A 104 -3.89 -9.83 -3.05
CA ALA A 104 -4.47 -11.05 -3.60
C ALA A 104 -5.33 -10.76 -4.83
N CYS A 105 -6.21 -9.75 -4.76
CA CYS A 105 -7.04 -9.33 -5.89
C CYS A 105 -6.20 -8.85 -7.08
N LEU A 106 -5.19 -8.02 -6.83
CA LEU A 106 -4.29 -7.52 -7.88
C LEU A 106 -3.53 -8.64 -8.59
N ILE A 107 -3.00 -9.64 -7.85
CA ILE A 107 -2.32 -10.79 -8.45
C ILE A 107 -3.30 -11.64 -9.27
N SER A 108 -4.54 -11.80 -8.79
CA SER A 108 -5.55 -12.57 -9.51
C SER A 108 -5.97 -11.94 -10.84
N LEU A 109 -5.84 -10.61 -10.98
CA LEU A 109 -6.07 -9.88 -12.24
C LEU A 109 -4.90 -9.98 -13.23
N HIS A 110 -3.71 -10.37 -12.77
CA HIS A 110 -2.49 -10.48 -13.60
C HIS A 110 -2.12 -11.93 -13.94
N ARG A 111 -2.91 -12.94 -13.55
CA ARG A 111 -2.75 -14.29 -14.08
C ARG A 111 -3.23 -14.32 -15.53
N PRO A 112 -2.37 -14.65 -16.51
CA PRO A 112 -2.88 -15.01 -17.83
C PRO A 112 -3.76 -16.26 -17.67
N THR A 113 -4.97 -16.19 -18.23
CA THR A 113 -5.80 -17.38 -18.47
C THR A 113 -5.08 -18.40 -19.33
#